data_AF-A0A7Z8RL12-F1
#
_entry.id   AF-A0A7Z8RL12-F1
#
_cell.length_a   1.000
_cell.length_b   1.000
_cell.length_c   1.000
_cell.angle_alpha   90.00
_cell.angle_beta   90.00
_cell.angle_gamma   90.00
#
_symmetry.space_group_name_H-M   'P 1'
#
loop_
_entity.id
_entity.type
_entity.pdbx_description
1 polymer ?
#
loop_
_entity_poly.entity_id
_entity_poly.type
_entity_poly.pdbx_seq_one_letter_code
_entity_poly.pdbx_strand_id
1 'polypeptide(L)'
;MNIVKENPKSLSFFDLFFKNHPIENDVFIIEANERYFFFEHDTVIDMIKNFTKEDQDYIRRQLLLYNYLNQDLRICLMQIASDYIRRLVGRYKKMDCKILPLQSIIHCN
;
A
#
# COMPACT_ATOMS: atom_id res chain seq x y z
N MET A 1 38.67 -3.25 -3.73
CA MET A 1 37.22 -3.32 -4.04
C MET A 1 36.60 -4.32 -3.08
N ASN A 2 35.93 -3.85 -2.03
CA ASN A 2 35.13 -4.71 -1.18
C ASN A 2 33.82 -4.96 -1.91
N ILE A 3 33.70 -6.12 -2.54
CA ILE A 3 32.41 -6.63 -3.00
C ILE A 3 31.66 -6.97 -1.72
N VAL A 4 30.85 -6.03 -1.25
CA VAL A 4 29.79 -6.30 -0.27
C VAL A 4 28.94 -7.36 -0.95
N LYS A 5 29.09 -8.62 -0.53
CA LYS A 5 28.13 -9.66 -0.83
C LYS A 5 26.84 -9.24 -0.16
N GLU A 6 26.01 -8.51 -0.87
CA GLU A 6 24.60 -8.39 -0.54
C GLU A 6 24.08 -9.82 -0.48
N ASN A 7 23.90 -10.34 0.73
CA ASN A 7 23.03 -11.48 0.94
C ASN A 7 21.74 -11.11 0.20
N PRO A 8 21.29 -11.87 -0.81
CA PRO A 8 20.00 -11.59 -1.39
C PRO A 8 19.03 -11.87 -0.25
N LYS A 9 18.60 -10.81 0.46
CA LYS A 9 17.42 -10.87 1.31
C LYS A 9 16.39 -11.54 0.41
N SER A 10 15.95 -12.73 0.78
CA SER A 10 14.92 -13.45 0.03
C SER A 10 13.81 -12.44 -0.22
N LEU A 11 13.65 -12.03 -1.48
CA LEU A 11 12.71 -10.95 -1.81
C LEU A 11 11.36 -11.39 -1.28
N SER A 12 10.69 -10.53 -0.52
CA SER A 12 9.40 -10.89 0.05
C SER A 12 8.41 -11.17 -1.08
N PHE A 13 7.34 -11.92 -0.79
CA PHE A 13 6.28 -12.14 -1.76
C PHE A 13 5.80 -10.81 -2.36
N PHE A 14 5.63 -9.77 -1.52
CA PHE A 14 5.17 -8.46 -1.95
C PHE A 14 6.16 -7.77 -2.89
N ASP A 15 7.47 -7.82 -2.59
CA ASP A 15 8.50 -7.24 -3.47
C ASP A 15 8.49 -7.89 -4.86
N LEU A 16 8.44 -9.22 -4.90
CA LEU A 16 8.37 -9.96 -6.16
C LEU A 16 7.07 -9.70 -6.91
N PHE A 17 5.95 -9.64 -6.19
CA PHE A 17 4.63 -9.46 -6.76
C PHE A 17 4.51 -8.10 -7.46
N PHE A 18 4.85 -7.00 -6.78
CA PHE A 18 4.74 -5.66 -7.35
C PHE A 18 5.86 -5.34 -8.37
N LYS A 19 6.99 -6.03 -8.32
CA LYS A 19 7.98 -5.99 -9.41
C LYS A 19 7.41 -6.53 -10.72
N ASN A 20 6.57 -7.58 -10.65
CA ASN A 20 5.96 -8.20 -11.83
C ASN A 20 4.64 -7.53 -12.25
N HIS A 21 4.00 -6.80 -11.33
CA HIS A 21 2.75 -6.08 -11.56
C HIS A 21 2.95 -4.62 -11.12
N PRO A 22 3.72 -3.83 -11.90
CA PRO A 22 4.02 -2.45 -11.55
C PRO A 22 2.73 -1.63 -11.51
N ILE A 23 2.67 -0.72 -10.56
CA ILE A 23 1.56 0.19 -10.36
C ILE A 23 2.04 1.60 -10.68
N GLU A 24 1.17 2.43 -11.27
CA GLU A 24 1.46 3.85 -11.50
C GLU A 24 1.79 4.57 -10.20
N ASN A 25 2.64 5.60 -10.21
CA ASN A 25 3.02 6.34 -9.01
C ASN A 25 1.89 7.28 -8.56
N ASP A 26 0.88 6.71 -7.91
CA ASP A 26 -0.22 7.44 -7.30
C ASP A 26 -0.01 7.55 -5.78
N VAL A 27 -0.67 8.55 -5.20
CA VAL A 27 -0.73 8.75 -3.75
C VAL A 27 -2.15 8.53 -3.28
N PHE A 28 -2.30 7.74 -2.23
CA PHE A 28 -3.54 7.59 -1.52
C PHE A 28 -3.67 8.70 -0.49
N ILE A 29 -4.76 9.47 -0.59
CA ILE A 29 -5.13 10.47 0.41
C ILE A 29 -6.30 9.89 1.19
N ILE A 30 -6.08 9.71 2.49
CA ILE A 30 -7.08 9.24 3.43
C ILE A 30 -7.37 10.38 4.40
N GLU A 31 -8.61 10.86 4.40
CA GLU A 31 -9.08 11.84 5.35
C GLU A 31 -9.77 11.12 6.51
N ALA A 32 -9.26 11.32 7.72
CA ALA A 32 -9.85 10.79 8.95
C ALA A 32 -9.64 11.77 10.10
N ASN A 33 -10.68 12.06 10.88
CA ASN A 33 -10.63 12.97 12.04
C ASN A 33 -10.10 14.36 11.70
N GLU A 34 -10.54 14.95 10.59
CA GLU A 34 -10.08 16.29 10.16
C GLU A 34 -8.55 16.33 9.92
N ARG A 35 -7.94 15.16 9.68
CA ARG A 35 -6.54 15.01 9.33
C ARG A 35 -6.43 14.26 8.00
N TYR A 36 -5.41 14.64 7.23
CA TYR A 36 -5.05 14.00 5.98
C TYR A 36 -3.85 13.09 6.18
N PHE A 37 -3.96 11.85 5.69
CA PHE A 37 -2.88 10.87 5.64
C PHE A 37 -2.55 10.60 4.18
N PHE A 38 -1.27 10.68 3.85
CA PHE A 38 -0.76 10.51 2.50
C PHE A 38 0.09 9.25 2.44
N PHE A 39 -0.19 8.37 1.49
CA PHE A 39 0.54 7.13 1.31
C PHE A 39 0.96 6.94 -0.14
N GLU A 40 2.27 6.79 -0.35
CA GLU A 40 2.81 6.24 -1.59
C GLU A 40 2.68 4.71 -1.60
N HIS A 41 2.66 4.09 -2.78
CA HIS A 41 2.52 2.63 -2.91
C HIS A 41 3.62 1.87 -2.16
N ASP A 42 4.87 2.30 -2.31
CA ASP A 42 6.01 1.65 -1.63
C ASP A 42 5.87 1.73 -0.10
N THR A 43 5.31 2.83 0.42
CA THR A 43 5.04 2.98 1.86
C THR A 43 3.98 1.98 2.33
N VAL A 44 2.92 1.76 1.55
CA VAL A 44 1.91 0.74 1.86
C VAL A 44 2.51 -0.66 1.81
N ILE A 45 3.36 -0.95 0.83
CA ILE A 45 4.04 -2.25 0.69
C ILE A 45 4.94 -2.51 1.91
N ASP A 46 5.74 -1.53 2.33
CA ASP A 46 6.59 -1.65 3.50
C ASP A 46 5.78 -1.76 4.80
N MET A 47 4.65 -1.05 4.90
CA MET A 47 3.72 -1.21 6.02
C MET A 47 3.18 -2.64 6.11
N ILE A 48 2.77 -3.25 4.99
CA ILE A 48 2.26 -4.63 4.94
C ILE A 48 3.30 -5.63 5.45
N LYS A 49 4.59 -5.44 5.11
CA LYS A 49 5.68 -6.32 5.58
C LYS A 49 5.83 -6.31 7.11
N ASN A 50 5.36 -5.26 7.78
CA ASN A 50 5.39 -5.13 9.24
C ASN A 50 4.12 -5.68 9.94
N PHE A 51 3.12 -6.15 9.19
CA PHE A 51 1.92 -6.74 9.77
C PHE A 51 2.16 -8.15 10.30
N THR A 52 1.19 -8.69 11.03
CA THR A 52 1.23 -10.08 11.49
C THR A 52 1.25 -11.03 10.29
N LYS A 53 1.79 -12.25 10.48
CA LYS A 53 1.82 -13.25 9.41
C LYS A 53 0.41 -13.60 8.88
N GLU A 54 -0.58 -13.63 9.76
CA GLU A 54 -1.98 -13.87 9.40
C GLU A 54 -2.53 -12.76 8.49
N ASP A 55 -2.31 -11.49 8.85
CA ASP A 55 -2.69 -10.35 8.02
C ASP A 55 -1.95 -10.36 6.67
N GLN A 56 -0.65 -10.69 6.66
CA GLN A 56 0.13 -10.81 5.43
C GLN A 56 -0.42 -11.92 4.51
N ASP A 57 -0.77 -13.07 5.06
CA ASP A 57 -1.35 -14.18 4.30
C ASP A 57 -2.73 -13.82 3.75
N TYR A 58 -3.54 -13.09 4.52
CA TYR A 58 -4.82 -12.55 4.06
C TYR A 58 -4.63 -11.58 2.88
N ILE A 59 -3.73 -10.60 3.03
CA ILE A 59 -3.44 -9.60 2.00
C ILE A 59 -2.87 -10.26 0.75
N ARG A 60 -1.98 -11.24 0.90
CA ARG A 60 -1.46 -12.04 -0.21
C ARG A 60 -2.59 -12.68 -1.02
N ARG A 61 -3.60 -13.27 -0.36
CA ARG A 61 -4.76 -13.85 -1.06
C ARG A 61 -5.58 -12.80 -1.79
N GLN A 62 -5.78 -11.62 -1.19
CA GLN A 62 -6.48 -10.51 -1.83
C GLN A 62 -5.75 -10.03 -3.09
N LEU A 63 -4.43 -9.81 -3.01
CA LEU A 63 -3.63 -9.37 -4.15
C LEU A 63 -3.66 -10.38 -5.31
N LEU A 64 -3.54 -11.67 -5.00
CA LEU A 64 -3.65 -12.73 -6.01
C LEU A 64 -5.03 -12.76 -6.67
N LEU A 65 -6.10 -12.56 -5.89
CA LEU A 65 -7.47 -12.50 -6.41
C LEU A 65 -7.69 -11.29 -7.33
N TYR A 66 -7.29 -10.10 -6.89
CA TYR A 66 -7.40 -8.88 -7.69
C TYR A 66 -6.64 -9.04 -9.02
N ASN A 67 -5.41 -9.56 -8.96
CA ASN A 67 -4.62 -9.81 -10.16
C ASN A 67 -5.27 -10.84 -11.09
N TYR A 68 -5.78 -11.95 -10.55
CA TYR A 68 -6.47 -12.97 -11.33
C TYR A 68 -7.71 -12.41 -12.05
N LEU A 69 -8.42 -11.48 -11.41
CA LEU A 69 -9.59 -10.80 -11.97
C LEU A 69 -9.22 -9.60 -12.87
N ASN A 70 -7.93 -9.32 -13.09
CA ASN A 70 -7.43 -8.12 -13.77
C ASN A 70 -8.00 -6.82 -13.18
N GLN A 71 -8.23 -6.80 -11.86
CA GLN A 71 -8.68 -5.61 -11.14
C GLN A 71 -7.51 -4.70 -10.81
N ASP A 72 -7.82 -3.42 -10.63
CA ASP A 72 -6.83 -2.41 -10.28
C ASP A 72 -6.26 -2.66 -8.87
N LEU A 73 -4.98 -3.04 -8.81
CA LEU A 73 -4.26 -3.30 -7.56
C LEU A 73 -4.15 -2.05 -6.68
N ARG A 74 -4.26 -0.83 -7.24
CA ARG A 74 -4.32 0.42 -6.46
C ARG A 74 -5.51 0.43 -5.52
N ILE A 75 -6.65 -0.11 -5.95
CA ILE A 75 -7.85 -0.20 -5.12
C ILE A 75 -7.60 -1.12 -3.93
N CYS A 76 -6.94 -2.26 -4.15
CA CYS A 76 -6.58 -3.19 -3.09
C CYS A 76 -5.63 -2.54 -2.06
N LEU A 77 -4.59 -1.85 -2.53
CA LEU A 77 -3.66 -1.13 -1.66
C LEU A 77 -4.32 0.03 -0.91
N MET A 78 -5.19 0.79 -1.57
CA MET A 78 -5.98 1.86 -0.93
C MET A 78 -6.87 1.30 0.19
N GLN A 79 -7.53 0.17 -0.04
CA GLN A 79 -8.35 -0.49 0.99
C GLN A 79 -7.50 -0.91 2.20
N ILE A 80 -6.31 -1.47 1.97
CA ILE A 80 -5.38 -1.84 3.05
C ILE A 80 -4.95 -0.62 3.86
N ALA A 81 -4.55 0.46 3.19
CA ALA A 81 -4.15 1.71 3.84
C ALA A 81 -5.32 2.36 4.62
N SER A 82 -6.52 2.35 4.04
CA SER A 82 -7.74 2.84 4.68
C SER A 82 -8.06 2.03 5.94
N ASP A 83 -7.99 0.70 5.87
CA ASP A 83 -8.22 -0.16 7.03
C ASP A 83 -7.18 0.02 8.13
N TYR A 84 -5.93 0.26 7.76
CA TYR A 84 -4.87 0.62 8.71
C TYR A 84 -5.20 1.91 9.46
N ILE A 85 -5.52 2.99 8.75
CA ILE A 85 -5.91 4.27 9.37
C ILE A 85 -7.18 4.11 10.21
N ARG A 86 -8.17 3.35 9.73
CA ARG A 86 -9.41 3.06 10.47
C ARG A 86 -9.13 2.39 11.81
N ARG A 87 -8.19 1.43 11.86
CA ARG A 87 -7.77 0.77 13.10
C ARG A 87 -6.99 1.73 14.02
N LEU A 88 -6.17 2.62 13.46
CA LEU A 88 -5.40 3.61 14.21
C LEU A 88 -6.29 4.70 14.84
N VAL A 89 -7.28 5.17 14.10
CA VAL A 89 -8.07 6.37 14.41
C VAL A 89 -9.40 6.04 15.11
N GLY A 90 -9.87 4.79 14.99
CA GLY A 90 -11.09 4.28 15.64
C GLY A 90 -12.30 4.19 14.69
N ARG A 91 -13.18 3.20 14.93
CA ARG A 91 -14.27 2.81 14.01
C ARG A 91 -15.40 3.83 13.81
N TYR A 92 -15.55 4.83 14.68
CA TYR A 92 -16.77 5.64 14.76
C TYR A 92 -16.70 6.98 14.01
N LYS A 93 -15.65 7.22 13.22
CA LYS A 93 -15.49 8.47 12.49
C LYS A 93 -15.48 8.23 10.98
N LYS A 94 -16.15 9.14 10.26
CA LYS A 94 -16.24 9.10 8.81
C LYS A 94 -14.84 9.18 8.21
N MET A 95 -14.55 8.29 7.28
CA MET A 95 -13.31 8.29 6.50
C MET A 95 -13.64 8.45 5.03
N ASP A 96 -12.97 9.38 4.37
CA ASP A 96 -13.06 9.59 2.93
C ASP A 96 -11.68 9.26 2.32
N CYS A 97 -11.65 8.47 1.25
CA CYS A 97 -10.41 8.00 0.60
C CYS A 97 -10.41 8.41 -0.88
N LYS A 98 -9.27 8.91 -1.36
CA LYS A 98 -9.09 9.31 -2.76
C LYS A 98 -7.72 8.83 -3.26
N ILE A 99 -7.66 8.42 -4.52
CA ILE A 99 -6.41 8.14 -5.24
C ILE A 99 -6.16 9.34 -6.13
N LEU A 100 -4.99 9.97 -6.00
CA LEU A 100 -4.57 11.05 -6.88
C LEU A 100 -3.22 10.72 -7.51
N PRO A 101 -3.00 11.13 -8.77
CA PRO A 101 -1.66 11.12 -9.35
C PRO A 101 -0.70 11.91 -8.46
N LEU A 102 0.50 11.39 -8.23
CA LEU A 102 1.53 12.07 -7.41
C LEU A 102 1.77 13.52 -7.87
N GLN A 103 1.76 13.75 -9.18
CA GLN A 103 1.95 15.06 -9.80
C GLN A 103 0.87 16.09 -9.42
N SER A 104 -0.34 15.64 -9.10
CA SER A 104 -1.46 16.49 -8.71
C SER A 104 -1.29 17.06 -7.30
N ILE A 105 -0.55 16.38 -6.42
CA ILE A 105 -0.29 16.85 -5.05
C ILE A 105 0.77 17.95 -5.03
N ILE A 106 1.76 17.88 -5.93
CA ILE A 106 2.84 18.88 -6.02
C ILE A 106 2.31 20.28 -6.37
N HIS A 107 1.14 20.36 -7.00
CA HIS A 107 0.47 21.62 -7.35
C HIS A 107 -0.55 22.10 -6.31
N CYS A 108 -0.78 21.36 -5.22
CA CYS A 108 -1.59 21.82 -4.09
C CYS A 108 -0.72 22.63 -3.10
N ASN A 109 -0.22 23.79 -3.55
CA ASN A 109 0.36 24.83 -2.69
C ASN A 109 -0.60 26.01 -2.58
#